data_AF-A0A7D9M2Z9-F1
#
_entry.id   AF-A0A7D9M2Z9-F1
#
_cell.length_a   1.000
_cell.length_b   1.000
_cell.length_c   1.000
_cell.angle_alpha   90.00
_cell.angle_beta   90.00
_cell.angle_gamma   90.00
#
_symmetry.space_group_name_H-M   'P 1'
#
loop_
_entity.id
_entity.type
_entity.pdbx_description
1 polymer ?
#
loop_
_entity_poly.entity_id
_entity_poly.type
_entity_poly.pdbx_seq_one_letter_code
_entity_poly.pdbx_strand_id
1 'polypeptide(L)'
;MRDRLRALQAAAIKTDDFSSEYDDHTVDITGEFMPDFFDEVDEIRNSIEAINRNIDDVRKKHSAILSSPVPNEQINSELEMLMNSIKKDANSVRSKLKVMEQRIQEDQSVVQAADTRIRKAQHASLSRDFVDVMSEYNTIQVGYREKCKERIQRQLEITGKSSTSDEVEDMLEKKNVAIFTSGIITETQQARQALGDIEARHKDILNLENSIRQLHEMFLDMAMLVENQ
;
A
#
# COMPACT_ATOMS: atom_id res chain seq x y z
N MET A 1 -3.92 23.59 -29.68
CA MET A 1 -3.70 23.00 -31.02
C MET A 1 -4.93 23.27 -31.87
N ARG A 2 -4.75 23.76 -33.12
CA ARG A 2 -5.87 24.00 -34.04
C ARG A 2 -6.32 22.68 -34.65
N ASP A 3 -7.60 22.37 -34.55
CA ASP A 3 -8.22 21.19 -35.16
C ASP A 3 -8.03 21.23 -36.69
N ARG A 4 -7.34 20.22 -37.22
CA ARG A 4 -7.02 20.03 -38.64
C ARG A 4 -7.81 18.88 -39.27
N LEU A 5 -8.68 18.21 -38.50
CA LEU A 5 -9.41 17.03 -38.94
C LEU A 5 -10.29 17.36 -40.15
N ARG A 6 -10.99 18.50 -40.11
CA ARG A 6 -11.84 18.98 -41.22
C ARG A 6 -11.05 19.28 -42.49
N ALA A 7 -9.83 19.80 -42.36
CA ALA A 7 -8.98 20.11 -43.51
C ALA A 7 -8.48 18.84 -44.20
N LEU A 8 -8.18 17.79 -43.42
CA LEU A 8 -7.80 16.47 -43.94
C LEU A 8 -8.97 15.76 -44.64
N GLN A 9 -10.16 15.78 -44.04
CA GLN A 9 -11.36 15.20 -44.68
C GLN A 9 -11.72 15.88 -45.99
N ALA A 10 -11.64 17.21 -46.05
CA ALA A 10 -11.91 17.97 -47.27
C ALA A 10 -10.86 17.74 -48.38
N ALA A 11 -9.62 17.41 -48.01
CA ALA A 11 -8.56 17.06 -48.96
C ALA A 11 -8.74 15.64 -49.53
N ALA A 12 -9.15 14.68 -48.70
CA ALA A 12 -9.40 13.30 -49.12
C ALA A 12 -10.57 13.17 -50.12
N ILE A 13 -11.62 13.98 -49.95
CA ILE A 13 -12.77 14.01 -50.89
C ILE A 13 -12.38 14.61 -52.25
N LYS A 14 -11.32 15.43 -52.32
CA LYS A 14 -10.85 16.05 -53.57
C LYS A 14 -9.92 15.15 -54.39
N THR A 15 -9.42 14.05 -53.82
CA THR A 15 -8.47 13.13 -54.49
C THR A 15 -9.15 11.94 -55.17
N ASP A 16 -10.48 11.89 -55.20
CA ASP A 16 -11.28 10.76 -55.70
C ASP A 16 -11.30 10.60 -57.24
N ASP A 17 -10.37 11.23 -57.96
CA ASP A 17 -10.20 11.10 -59.42
C ASP A 17 -8.86 10.43 -59.81
N PHE A 18 -8.20 9.77 -58.85
CA PHE A 18 -7.05 8.91 -59.13
C PHE A 18 -7.30 7.53 -58.54
N SER A 19 -7.73 6.61 -59.40
CA SER A 19 -7.75 5.17 -59.11
C SER A 19 -6.33 4.72 -58.78
N SER A 20 -6.03 4.64 -57.49
CA SER A 20 -4.81 4.02 -57.00
C SER A 20 -5.19 2.74 -56.31
N GLU A 21 -4.78 1.65 -56.93
CA GLU A 21 -4.73 0.28 -56.44
C GLU A 21 -3.78 0.23 -55.23
N TYR A 22 -4.22 0.80 -54.10
CA TYR A 22 -3.62 0.54 -52.80
C TYR A 22 -4.41 -0.59 -52.19
N ASP A 23 -3.72 -1.71 -51.99
CA ASP A 23 -4.14 -2.83 -51.18
C ASP A 23 -4.58 -2.30 -49.81
N ASP A 24 -5.90 -2.16 -49.66
CA ASP A 24 -6.56 -1.82 -48.41
C ASP A 24 -6.38 -3.01 -47.49
N HIS A 25 -5.22 -3.08 -46.85
CA HIS A 25 -5.06 -3.83 -45.62
C HIS A 25 -5.90 -3.12 -44.56
N THR A 26 -7.23 -3.31 -44.63
CA THR A 26 -8.10 -3.11 -43.48
C THR A 26 -7.56 -4.02 -42.40
N VAL A 27 -6.77 -3.47 -41.50
CA VAL A 27 -6.51 -4.13 -40.22
C VAL A 27 -7.90 -4.31 -39.62
N ASP A 28 -8.33 -5.56 -39.53
CA ASP A 28 -9.61 -5.93 -38.95
C ASP A 28 -9.56 -5.59 -37.45
N ILE A 29 -9.90 -4.33 -37.10
CA ILE A 29 -10.05 -3.85 -35.72
C ILE A 29 -11.42 -4.34 -35.21
N THR A 30 -11.66 -5.65 -35.27
CA THR A 30 -12.87 -6.27 -34.71
C THR A 30 -12.56 -7.23 -33.56
N GLY A 31 -11.27 -7.50 -33.30
CA GLY A 31 -10.81 -8.10 -32.05
C GLY A 31 -10.29 -7.04 -31.09
N GLU A 32 -10.73 -7.06 -29.82
CA GLU A 32 -10.07 -6.29 -28.76
C GLU A 32 -8.59 -6.66 -28.73
N PHE A 33 -7.72 -5.65 -28.68
CA PHE A 33 -6.27 -5.83 -28.63
C PHE A 33 -5.87 -6.14 -27.19
N MET A 34 -5.42 -7.37 -26.93
CA MET A 34 -4.98 -7.86 -25.60
C MET A 34 -6.02 -7.75 -24.46
N PRO A 35 -7.27 -8.19 -24.65
CA PRO A 35 -8.36 -7.98 -23.67
C PRO A 35 -8.01 -8.58 -22.30
N ASP A 36 -7.60 -9.85 -22.26
CA ASP A 36 -7.24 -10.55 -21.03
C ASP A 36 -6.11 -9.85 -20.24
N PHE A 37 -5.16 -9.22 -20.95
CA PHE A 37 -4.06 -8.51 -20.31
C PHE A 37 -4.53 -7.19 -19.70
N PHE A 38 -5.37 -6.44 -20.42
CA PHE A 38 -5.90 -5.18 -19.89
C PHE A 38 -6.87 -5.41 -18.74
N ASP A 39 -7.66 -6.49 -18.76
CA ASP A 39 -8.47 -6.92 -17.64
C ASP A 39 -7.62 -7.23 -16.39
N GLU A 40 -6.50 -7.95 -16.56
CA GLU A 40 -5.56 -8.23 -15.47
C GLU A 40 -4.93 -6.94 -14.92
N VAL A 41 -4.51 -6.03 -15.80
CA VAL A 41 -3.95 -4.73 -15.43
C VAL A 41 -4.97 -3.91 -14.62
N ASP A 42 -6.22 -3.85 -15.05
CA ASP A 42 -7.27 -3.09 -14.38
C ASP A 42 -7.66 -3.72 -13.04
N GLU A 43 -7.65 -5.05 -12.94
CA GLU A 43 -7.85 -5.73 -11.66
C GLU A 43 -6.75 -5.38 -10.65
N ILE A 44 -5.49 -5.33 -11.09
CA ILE A 44 -4.35 -4.90 -10.26
C ILE A 44 -4.51 -3.44 -9.84
N ARG A 45 -4.85 -2.53 -10.76
CA ARG A 45 -5.12 -1.12 -10.43
C ARG A 45 -6.21 -0.96 -9.38
N ASN A 46 -7.35 -1.63 -9.58
CA ASN A 46 -8.47 -1.57 -8.65
C ASN A 46 -8.07 -2.07 -7.25
N SER A 47 -7.20 -3.08 -7.20
CA SER A 47 -6.67 -3.60 -5.93
C SER A 47 -5.74 -2.58 -5.25
N ILE A 48 -4.86 -1.92 -6.00
CA ILE A 48 -3.99 -0.84 -5.49
C ILE A 48 -4.83 0.33 -4.96
N GLU A 49 -5.87 0.74 -5.69
CA GLU A 49 -6.79 1.79 -5.22
C GLU A 49 -7.54 1.38 -3.95
N ALA A 50 -8.00 0.13 -3.86
CA ALA A 50 -8.67 -0.38 -2.67
C ALA A 50 -7.73 -0.37 -1.45
N ILE A 51 -6.47 -0.79 -1.64
CA ILE A 51 -5.43 -0.68 -0.61
C ILE A 51 -5.28 0.77 -0.16
N ASN A 52 -5.17 1.72 -1.10
CA ASN A 52 -5.00 3.13 -0.77
C ASN A 52 -6.17 3.69 0.07
N ARG A 53 -7.41 3.37 -0.31
CA ARG A 53 -8.61 3.75 0.47
C ARG A 53 -8.59 3.15 1.88
N ASN A 54 -8.21 1.88 2.01
CA ASN A 54 -8.09 1.23 3.31
C ASN A 54 -6.99 1.87 4.17
N ILE A 55 -5.87 2.29 3.57
CA ILE A 55 -4.78 3.00 4.26
C ILE A 55 -5.27 4.33 4.85
N ASP A 56 -6.06 5.08 4.07
CA ASP A 56 -6.68 6.31 4.56
C ASP A 56 -7.63 6.07 5.75
N ASP A 57 -8.38 4.98 5.72
CA ASP A 57 -9.24 4.61 6.83
C ASP A 57 -8.44 4.15 8.05
N VAL A 58 -7.35 3.39 7.87
CA VAL A 58 -6.40 3.06 8.95
C VAL A 58 -5.88 4.33 9.62
N ARG A 59 -5.49 5.34 8.84
CA ARG A 59 -5.03 6.65 9.36
C ARG A 59 -6.10 7.31 10.24
N LYS A 60 -7.36 7.30 9.81
CA LYS A 60 -8.49 7.84 10.60
C LYS A 60 -8.72 7.05 11.89
N LYS A 61 -8.70 5.72 11.82
CA LYS A 61 -8.87 4.85 13.00
C LYS A 61 -7.74 5.06 14.00
N HIS A 62 -6.48 5.07 13.57
CA HIS A 62 -5.33 5.42 14.40
C HIS A 62 -5.51 6.77 15.11
N SER A 63 -5.96 7.81 14.40
CA SER A 63 -6.24 9.11 15.01
C SER A 63 -7.36 9.02 16.07
N ALA A 64 -8.42 8.27 15.79
CA ALA A 64 -9.52 8.08 16.73
C ALA A 64 -9.08 7.34 18.01
N ILE A 65 -8.27 6.30 17.86
CA ILE A 65 -7.73 5.53 18.99
C ILE A 65 -6.80 6.39 19.87
N LEU A 66 -6.02 7.30 19.29
CA LEU A 66 -5.21 8.24 20.08
C LEU A 66 -6.07 9.32 20.74
N SER A 67 -7.19 9.72 20.15
CA SER A 67 -8.04 10.78 20.72
C SER A 67 -8.79 10.35 22.00
N SER A 68 -8.97 9.05 22.22
CA SER A 68 -9.66 8.50 23.40
C SER A 68 -8.70 7.76 24.32
N PRO A 69 -8.71 8.03 25.64
CA PRO A 69 -7.95 7.24 26.62
C PRO A 69 -8.61 5.89 26.93
N VAL A 70 -9.87 5.68 26.48
CA VAL A 70 -10.59 4.41 26.67
C VAL A 70 -10.51 3.61 25.38
N PRO A 71 -10.06 2.34 25.43
CA PRO A 71 -10.09 1.44 24.28
C PRO A 71 -11.52 1.30 23.74
N ASN A 72 -11.68 1.55 22.45
CA ASN A 72 -12.95 1.29 21.77
C ASN A 72 -12.81 -0.02 20.97
N GLU A 73 -13.37 -1.09 21.51
CA GLU A 73 -13.32 -2.45 20.93
C GLU A 73 -13.79 -2.46 19.46
N GLN A 74 -14.81 -1.65 19.13
CA GLN A 74 -15.33 -1.56 17.77
C GLN A 74 -14.30 -0.93 16.81
N ILE A 75 -13.67 0.17 17.22
CA ILE A 75 -12.63 0.83 16.40
C ILE A 75 -11.43 -0.10 16.22
N ASN A 76 -11.04 -0.84 17.26
CA ASN A 76 -9.94 -1.80 17.19
C ASN A 76 -10.27 -2.97 16.24
N SER A 77 -11.49 -3.50 16.31
CA SER A 77 -11.95 -4.55 15.40
C SER A 77 -12.01 -4.07 13.95
N GLU A 78 -12.52 -2.85 13.71
CA GLU A 78 -12.52 -2.24 12.38
C GLU A 78 -11.11 -2.02 11.84
N LEU A 79 -10.17 -1.56 12.68
CA LEU A 79 -8.77 -1.42 12.32
C LEU A 79 -8.15 -2.77 11.93
N GLU A 80 -8.39 -3.83 12.71
CA GLU A 80 -7.88 -5.17 12.43
C GLU A 80 -8.43 -5.72 11.10
N MET A 81 -9.72 -5.49 10.81
CA MET A 81 -10.32 -5.85 9.52
C MET A 81 -9.65 -5.10 8.36
N LEU A 82 -9.41 -3.80 8.50
CA LEU A 82 -8.72 -3.00 7.47
C LEU A 82 -7.29 -3.49 7.23
N MET A 83 -6.53 -3.76 8.31
CA MET A 83 -5.16 -4.29 8.20
C MET A 83 -5.13 -5.66 7.51
N ASN A 84 -6.10 -6.52 7.81
CA ASN A 84 -6.24 -7.82 7.15
C ASN A 84 -6.63 -7.69 5.67
N SER A 85 -7.50 -6.74 5.32
CA SER A 85 -7.83 -6.45 3.91
C SER A 85 -6.61 -5.96 3.16
N ILE A 86 -5.90 -4.96 3.68
CA ILE A 86 -4.65 -4.43 3.08
C ILE A 86 -3.66 -5.57 2.86
N LYS A 87 -3.46 -6.43 3.86
CA LYS A 87 -2.55 -7.58 3.75
C LYS A 87 -2.98 -8.54 2.63
N LYS A 88 -4.27 -8.86 2.55
CA LYS A 88 -4.80 -9.77 1.53
C LYS A 88 -4.63 -9.19 0.12
N ASP A 89 -5.02 -7.94 -0.06
CA ASP A 89 -5.00 -7.25 -1.35
C ASP A 89 -3.55 -7.03 -1.81
N ALA A 90 -2.65 -6.62 -0.91
CA ALA A 90 -1.23 -6.46 -1.21
C ALA A 90 -0.57 -7.77 -1.64
N ASN A 91 -0.91 -8.89 -0.99
CA ASN A 91 -0.42 -10.21 -1.40
C ASN A 91 -0.95 -10.62 -2.78
N SER A 92 -2.21 -10.30 -3.09
CA SER A 92 -2.79 -10.56 -4.41
C SER A 92 -2.08 -9.74 -5.49
N VAL A 93 -1.91 -8.43 -5.29
CA VAL A 93 -1.18 -7.54 -6.21
C VAL A 93 0.25 -8.04 -6.43
N ARG A 94 0.99 -8.35 -5.36
CA ARG A 94 2.35 -8.92 -5.46
C ARG A 94 2.37 -10.18 -6.32
N SER A 95 1.44 -11.11 -6.09
CA SER A 95 1.39 -12.36 -6.84
C SER A 95 1.13 -12.14 -8.33
N LYS A 96 0.22 -11.22 -8.67
CA LYS A 96 -0.13 -10.91 -10.06
C LYS A 96 1.00 -10.20 -10.80
N LEU A 97 1.65 -9.23 -10.16
CA LEU A 97 2.83 -8.56 -10.72
C LEU A 97 3.94 -9.57 -11.02
N LYS A 98 4.19 -10.53 -10.10
CA LYS A 98 5.19 -11.58 -10.33
C LYS A 98 4.85 -12.49 -11.51
N VAL A 99 3.58 -12.88 -11.67
CA VAL A 99 3.12 -13.68 -12.82
C VAL A 99 3.24 -12.88 -14.12
N MET A 100 2.90 -11.60 -14.10
CA MET A 100 3.04 -10.70 -15.24
C MET A 100 4.50 -10.58 -15.68
N GLU A 101 5.43 -10.39 -14.74
CA GLU A 101 6.88 -10.35 -15.01
C GLU A 101 7.38 -11.66 -15.64
N GLN A 102 6.97 -12.82 -15.10
CA GLN A 102 7.36 -14.11 -15.65
C GLN A 102 6.90 -14.27 -17.12
N ARG A 103 5.65 -13.89 -17.43
CA ARG A 103 5.13 -13.94 -18.81
C ARG A 103 5.91 -13.02 -19.75
N ILE A 104 6.27 -11.82 -19.28
CA ILE A 104 7.10 -10.87 -20.04
C ILE A 104 8.49 -11.46 -20.36
N GLN A 105 9.06 -12.25 -19.45
CA GLN A 105 10.36 -12.89 -19.65
C GLN A 105 10.31 -14.10 -20.60
N GLU A 106 9.20 -14.85 -20.59
CA GLU A 106 9.00 -16.00 -21.47
C GLU A 106 8.73 -15.59 -22.94
N ASP A 107 8.07 -14.45 -23.18
CA ASP A 107 7.66 -13.97 -24.50
C ASP A 107 8.75 -13.19 -25.30
N GLN A 108 10.04 -13.46 -25.08
CA GLN A 108 11.17 -12.78 -25.77
C GLN A 108 11.32 -13.15 -27.27
N SER A 109 10.25 -13.48 -27.98
CA SER A 109 10.29 -13.68 -29.43
C SER A 109 10.29 -12.34 -30.18
N VAL A 110 11.14 -12.20 -31.21
CA VAL A 110 11.35 -10.95 -31.98
C VAL A 110 10.08 -10.46 -32.70
N VAL A 111 9.08 -11.33 -32.87
CA VAL A 111 7.86 -11.07 -33.66
C VAL A 111 6.82 -10.20 -32.92
N GLN A 112 6.92 -10.04 -31.58
CA GLN A 112 5.91 -9.34 -30.76
C GLN A 112 6.43 -8.06 -30.08
N ALA A 113 7.37 -7.35 -30.70
CA ALA A 113 8.08 -6.21 -30.08
C ALA A 113 7.19 -5.08 -29.52
N ALA A 114 6.00 -4.84 -30.09
CA ALA A 114 5.07 -3.82 -29.59
C ALA A 114 4.28 -4.30 -28.35
N ASP A 115 3.80 -5.55 -28.35
CA ASP A 115 3.10 -6.18 -27.23
C ASP A 115 4.02 -6.22 -25.99
N THR A 116 5.22 -6.78 -26.14
CA THR A 116 6.21 -6.87 -25.04
C THR A 116 6.52 -5.49 -24.44
N ARG A 117 6.60 -4.43 -25.26
CA ARG A 117 6.82 -3.06 -24.77
C ARG A 117 5.63 -2.54 -23.95
N ILE A 118 4.41 -2.81 -24.39
CA ILE A 118 3.20 -2.41 -23.67
C ILE A 118 3.15 -3.13 -22.32
N ARG A 119 3.36 -4.46 -22.31
CA ARG A 119 3.39 -5.24 -21.06
C ARG A 119 4.44 -4.74 -20.08
N LYS A 120 5.67 -4.50 -20.54
CA LYS A 120 6.76 -3.93 -19.71
C LYS A 120 6.39 -2.57 -19.15
N ALA A 121 5.82 -1.68 -19.96
CA ALA A 121 5.43 -0.34 -19.52
C ALA A 121 4.33 -0.39 -18.46
N GLN A 122 3.32 -1.24 -18.64
CA GLN A 122 2.25 -1.43 -17.66
C GLN A 122 2.77 -2.05 -16.36
N HIS A 123 3.56 -3.12 -16.45
CA HIS A 123 4.17 -3.77 -15.29
C HIS A 123 5.01 -2.78 -14.47
N ALA A 124 5.85 -1.98 -15.12
CA ALA A 124 6.66 -0.95 -14.46
C ALA A 124 5.80 0.13 -13.78
N SER A 125 4.71 0.57 -14.43
CA SER A 125 3.79 1.54 -13.84
C SER A 125 3.11 0.97 -12.59
N LEU A 126 2.47 -0.20 -12.71
CA LEU A 126 1.76 -0.85 -11.59
C LEU A 126 2.69 -1.18 -10.42
N SER A 127 3.92 -1.62 -10.71
CA SER A 127 4.93 -1.90 -9.68
C SER A 127 5.31 -0.64 -8.91
N ARG A 128 5.47 0.50 -9.61
CA ARG A 128 5.76 1.78 -8.97
C ARG A 128 4.59 2.24 -8.11
N ASP A 129 3.38 2.22 -8.65
CA ASP A 129 2.17 2.63 -7.92
C ASP A 129 1.97 1.77 -6.66
N PHE A 130 2.22 0.47 -6.76
CA PHE A 130 2.15 -0.44 -5.62
C PHE A 130 3.21 -0.11 -4.55
N VAL A 131 4.46 0.11 -4.97
CA VAL A 131 5.55 0.48 -4.04
C VAL A 131 5.25 1.81 -3.35
N ASP A 132 4.71 2.79 -4.06
CA ASP A 132 4.36 4.11 -3.52
C ASP A 132 3.27 3.98 -2.45
N VAL A 133 2.18 3.28 -2.75
CA VAL A 133 1.07 3.07 -1.81
C VAL A 133 1.52 2.28 -0.57
N MET A 134 2.33 1.23 -0.75
CA MET A 134 2.82 0.45 0.39
C MET A 134 3.87 1.20 1.21
N SER A 135 4.62 2.12 0.59
CA SER A 135 5.54 3.01 1.30
C SER A 135 4.79 4.01 2.17
N GLU A 136 3.69 4.58 1.66
CA GLU A 136 2.79 5.43 2.43
C GLU A 136 2.19 4.68 3.63
N TYR A 137 1.75 3.43 3.42
CA TYR A 137 1.28 2.59 4.52
C TYR A 137 2.35 2.40 5.60
N ASN A 138 3.59 2.10 5.21
CA ASN A 138 4.70 1.98 6.16
C ASN A 138 4.94 3.28 6.94
N THR A 139 4.93 4.43 6.27
CA THR A 139 5.06 5.75 6.93
C THR A 139 3.96 5.98 7.96
N ILE A 140 2.71 5.60 7.67
CA ILE A 140 1.59 5.71 8.61
C ILE A 140 1.78 4.79 9.81
N GLN A 141 2.19 3.54 9.59
CA GLN A 141 2.43 2.55 10.65
C GLN A 141 3.55 3.00 11.59
N VAL A 142 4.69 3.43 11.05
CA VAL A 142 5.83 3.96 11.83
C VAL A 142 5.41 5.24 12.58
N GLY A 143 4.72 6.17 11.91
CA GLY A 143 4.23 7.38 12.57
C GLY A 143 3.23 7.12 13.69
N TYR A 144 2.40 6.08 13.59
CA TYR A 144 1.50 5.67 14.66
C TYR A 144 2.25 4.99 15.82
N ARG A 145 3.25 4.15 15.53
CA ARG A 145 4.14 3.56 16.54
C ARG A 145 4.80 4.62 17.41
N GLU A 146 5.36 5.67 16.81
CA GLU A 146 6.00 6.76 17.55
C GLU A 146 5.00 7.51 18.44
N LYS A 147 3.78 7.77 17.95
CA LYS A 147 2.72 8.38 18.79
C LYS A 147 2.30 7.49 19.96
N CYS A 148 2.28 6.16 19.78
CA CYS A 148 2.04 5.22 20.87
C CYS A 148 3.17 5.25 21.90
N LYS A 149 4.42 5.35 21.46
CA LYS A 149 5.60 5.50 22.33
C LYS A 149 5.52 6.80 23.15
N GLU A 150 5.26 7.93 22.51
CA GLU A 150 5.08 9.23 23.18
C GLU A 150 3.95 9.18 24.22
N ARG A 151 2.85 8.49 23.89
CA ARG A 151 1.73 8.25 24.83
C ARG A 151 2.17 7.46 26.06
N ILE A 152 2.89 6.36 25.86
CA ILE A 152 3.41 5.54 26.97
C ILE A 152 4.34 6.38 27.85
N GLN A 153 5.26 7.13 27.26
CA GLN A 153 6.18 8.01 27.99
C GLN A 153 5.40 9.00 28.88
N ARG A 154 4.40 9.67 28.30
CA ARG A 154 3.56 10.62 29.05
C ARG A 154 2.76 9.96 30.18
N GLN A 155 2.26 8.74 29.98
CA GLN A 155 1.55 8.01 31.03
C GLN A 155 2.49 7.57 32.16
N LEU A 156 3.74 7.21 31.86
CA LEU A 156 4.75 6.93 32.87
C LEU A 156 5.05 8.17 33.73
N GLU A 157 5.20 9.34 33.11
CA GLU A 157 5.40 10.60 33.82
C GLU A 157 4.25 10.94 34.78
N ILE A 158 3.00 10.70 34.35
CA ILE A 158 1.80 10.89 35.20
C ILE A 158 1.82 9.98 36.42
N THR A 159 2.36 8.76 36.29
CA THR A 159 2.52 7.82 37.40
C THR A 159 3.72 8.12 38.30
N GLY A 160 4.48 9.19 38.01
CA GLY A 160 5.64 9.62 38.78
C GLY A 160 6.95 8.96 38.34
N LYS A 161 6.95 8.20 37.24
CA LYS A 161 8.14 7.57 36.65
C LYS A 161 8.59 8.39 35.43
N SER A 162 9.52 9.31 35.66
CA SER A 162 10.17 10.01 34.55
C SER A 162 11.01 9.01 33.75
N SER A 163 10.77 8.91 32.45
CA SER A 163 11.55 8.06 31.55
C SER A 163 11.90 8.83 30.28
N THR A 164 13.13 8.65 29.81
CA THR A 164 13.55 9.25 28.53
C THR A 164 12.95 8.46 27.35
N SER A 165 12.94 9.07 26.16
CA SER A 165 12.46 8.38 24.95
C SER A 165 13.25 7.09 24.67
N ASP A 166 14.56 7.11 24.93
CA ASP A 166 15.44 5.95 24.72
C ASP A 166 15.17 4.85 25.76
N GLU A 167 14.95 5.21 27.03
CA GLU A 167 14.56 4.24 28.06
C GLU A 167 13.22 3.57 27.74
N VAL A 168 12.24 4.32 27.22
CA VAL A 168 10.96 3.75 26.80
C VAL A 168 11.16 2.79 25.62
N GLU A 169 12.05 3.12 24.67
CA GLU A 169 12.41 2.21 23.58
C GLU A 169 13.00 0.89 24.10
N ASP A 170 13.99 0.97 25.00
CA ASP A 170 14.62 -0.20 25.63
C ASP A 170 13.59 -1.09 26.37
N MET A 171 12.55 -0.47 26.94
CA MET A 171 11.45 -1.19 27.59
C MET A 171 10.54 -1.87 26.58
N LEU A 172 10.27 -1.25 25.42
CA LEU A 172 9.49 -1.82 24.32
C LEU A 172 10.23 -3.01 23.68
N GLU A 173 11.54 -2.90 23.47
CA GLU A 173 12.37 -3.98 22.89
C GLU A 173 12.35 -5.26 23.71
N LYS A 174 12.24 -5.14 25.04
CA LYS A 174 12.14 -6.28 25.96
C LYS A 174 10.79 -7.01 25.90
N LYS A 175 9.80 -6.45 25.18
CA LYS A 175 8.45 -7.01 24.96
C LYS A 175 7.73 -7.47 26.23
N ASN A 176 8.08 -6.87 27.36
CA ASN A 176 7.54 -7.24 28.66
C ASN A 176 6.79 -6.05 29.28
N VAL A 177 5.47 -6.14 29.23
CA VAL A 177 4.54 -5.16 29.81
C VAL A 177 4.80 -4.90 31.30
N ALA A 178 5.25 -5.92 32.04
CA ALA A 178 5.49 -5.78 33.48
C ALA A 178 6.60 -4.77 33.82
N ILE A 179 7.49 -4.47 32.87
CA ILE A 179 8.56 -3.47 33.06
C ILE A 179 7.95 -2.07 33.20
N PHE A 180 6.83 -1.80 32.53
CA PHE A 180 6.09 -0.55 32.65
C PHE A 180 5.31 -0.45 33.96
N THR A 181 4.70 -1.55 34.42
CA THR A 181 3.88 -1.57 35.64
C THR A 181 4.71 -1.70 36.92
N SER A 182 5.97 -2.15 36.83
CA SER A 182 6.87 -2.30 37.97
C SER A 182 7.19 -0.97 38.66
N GLY A 183 6.91 -0.91 39.96
CA GLY A 183 7.20 0.25 40.81
C GLY A 183 6.13 1.35 40.83
N ILE A 184 5.03 1.19 40.09
CA ILE A 184 3.91 2.15 40.12
C ILE A 184 2.94 1.79 41.25
N ILE A 185 2.68 2.77 42.13
CA ILE A 185 1.72 2.62 43.23
C ILE A 185 0.30 2.75 42.65
N THR A 186 -0.45 1.64 42.60
CA THR A 186 -1.79 1.55 41.99
C THR A 186 -2.93 1.97 42.92
N GLU A 187 -2.62 2.75 43.96
CA GLU A 187 -3.58 3.21 44.96
C GLU A 187 -4.52 4.29 44.43
N THR A 188 -4.09 5.05 43.41
CA THR A 188 -4.92 6.09 42.79
C THR A 188 -5.67 5.55 41.57
N GLN A 189 -6.90 6.04 41.36
CA GLN A 189 -7.66 5.74 40.14
C GLN A 189 -6.90 6.19 38.88
N GLN A 190 -6.18 7.30 38.98
CA GLN A 190 -5.35 7.85 37.91
C GLN A 190 -4.21 6.90 37.52
N ALA A 191 -3.50 6.32 38.50
CA ALA A 191 -2.43 5.35 38.22
C ALA A 191 -2.96 4.10 37.52
N ARG A 192 -4.12 3.58 37.95
CA ARG A 192 -4.76 2.42 37.29
C ARG A 192 -5.15 2.71 35.85
N GLN A 193 -5.67 3.91 35.58
CA GLN A 193 -6.04 4.32 34.22
C GLN A 193 -4.81 4.48 33.33
N ALA A 194 -3.74 5.10 33.85
CA ALA A 194 -2.49 5.26 33.12
C ALA A 194 -1.87 3.91 32.75
N LEU A 195 -1.88 2.94 33.67
CA LEU A 195 -1.41 1.58 33.40
C LEU A 195 -2.24 0.89 32.30
N GLY A 196 -3.57 0.98 32.35
CA GLY A 196 -4.43 0.40 31.30
C GLY A 196 -4.17 1.01 29.91
N ASP A 197 -3.91 2.32 29.84
CA ASP A 197 -3.53 2.98 28.58
C ASP A 197 -2.16 2.48 28.07
N ILE A 198 -1.17 2.34 28.97
CA ILE A 198 0.14 1.79 28.62
C ILE A 198 0.02 0.37 28.06
N GLU A 199 -0.76 -0.50 28.71
CA GLU A 199 -0.98 -1.88 28.26
C GLU A 199 -1.62 -1.91 26.86
N ALA A 200 -2.64 -1.06 26.63
CA ALA A 200 -3.31 -0.96 25.35
C ALA A 200 -2.37 -0.47 24.24
N ARG A 201 -1.59 0.59 24.48
CA ARG A 201 -0.61 1.13 23.51
C ARG A 201 0.54 0.16 23.24
N HIS A 202 1.01 -0.57 24.25
CA HIS A 202 2.01 -1.61 24.05
C HIS A 202 1.48 -2.74 23.16
N LYS A 203 0.24 -3.20 23.37
CA LYS A 203 -0.41 -4.19 22.51
C LYS A 203 -0.50 -3.69 21.06
N ASP A 204 -0.86 -2.42 20.87
CA ASP A 204 -0.89 -1.82 19.54
C ASP A 204 0.49 -1.85 18.88
N ILE A 205 1.55 -1.44 19.58
CA ILE A 205 2.92 -1.47 19.06
C ILE A 205 3.32 -2.87 18.58
N LEU A 206 3.03 -3.91 19.37
CA LEU A 206 3.34 -5.29 18.97
C LEU A 206 2.64 -5.71 17.66
N ASN A 207 1.39 -5.28 17.46
CA ASN A 207 0.64 -5.55 16.24
C ASN A 207 1.24 -4.79 15.04
N LEU A 208 1.62 -3.52 15.24
CA LEU A 208 2.28 -2.71 14.19
C LEU A 208 3.61 -3.32 13.78
N GLU A 209 4.43 -3.77 14.72
CA GLU A 209 5.74 -4.40 14.42
C GLU A 209 5.59 -5.65 13.56
N ASN A 210 4.55 -6.44 13.78
CA ASN A 210 4.25 -7.60 12.94
C ASN A 210 3.81 -7.18 11.53
N SER A 211 3.03 -6.10 11.40
CA SER A 211 2.63 -5.54 10.11
C SER A 211 3.85 -4.97 9.35
N ILE A 212 4.70 -4.19 10.00
CA ILE A 212 5.91 -3.59 9.42
C ILE A 212 6.89 -4.68 8.97
N ARG A 213 7.05 -5.76 9.74
CA ARG A 213 7.90 -6.89 9.33
C ARG A 213 7.42 -7.54 8.02
N GLN A 214 6.11 -7.73 7.87
CA GLN A 214 5.53 -8.27 6.64
C GLN A 214 5.72 -7.32 5.44
N LEU A 215 5.63 -6.00 5.67
CA LEU A 215 5.94 -5.02 4.63
C LEU A 215 7.41 -5.08 4.20
N HIS A 216 8.32 -5.26 5.16
CA HIS A 216 9.74 -5.38 4.86
C HIS A 216 10.03 -6.60 3.97
N GLU A 217 9.47 -7.76 4.29
CA GLU A 217 9.57 -8.96 3.45
C GLU A 217 9.06 -8.70 2.02
N MET A 218 7.92 -8.02 1.90
CA MET A 218 7.35 -7.65 0.61
C MET A 218 8.21 -6.65 -0.17
N PHE A 219 8.83 -5.66 0.49
CA PHE A 219 9.74 -4.72 -0.17
C PHE A 219 11.02 -5.39 -0.69
N LEU A 220 11.57 -6.36 0.04
CA LEU A 220 12.70 -7.15 -0.42
C LEU A 220 12.34 -7.94 -1.70
N ASP A 221 11.16 -8.56 -1.72
CA ASP A 221 10.65 -9.24 -2.92
C ASP A 221 10.49 -8.29 -4.11
N MET A 222 9.93 -7.10 -3.88
CA MET A 222 9.70 -6.11 -4.95
C MET A 222 11.00 -5.47 -5.44
N ALA A 223 11.98 -5.24 -4.56
CA ALA A 223 13.30 -4.75 -4.96
C ALA A 223 13.99 -5.74 -5.93
N MET A 224 13.91 -7.04 -5.64
CA MET A 224 14.40 -8.08 -6.55
C MET A 224 13.64 -8.14 -7.89
N LEU A 225 12.35 -7.76 -7.92
CA LEU A 225 11.57 -7.67 -9.16
C LEU A 225 11.94 -6.44 -10.01
N VAL A 226 12.32 -5.32 -9.37
CA VAL A 226 12.68 -4.07 -10.07
C VAL A 226 14.14 -4.05 -10.52
N GLU A 227 15.06 -4.70 -9.78
CA GLU A 227 16.48 -4.80 -10.17
C GLU A 227 16.73 -5.70 -11.41
N ASN A 228 15.78 -6.56 -11.77
CA ASN A 228 15.86 -7.43 -12.95
C ASN A 228 15.21 -6.84 -14.23
N GLN A 229 14.80 -5.56 -14.22
CA GLN A 229 14.17 -4.87 -15.36
C GLN A 229 15.16 -4.19 -16.32
#